data_AF-A0A401QFB3-F1
#
_entry.id   AF-A0A401QFB3-F1
#
_cell.length_a   1.000
_cell.length_b   1.000
_cell.length_c   1.000
_cell.angle_alpha   90.00
_cell.angle_beta   90.00
_cell.angle_gamma   90.00
#
_symmetry.space_group_name_H-M   'P 1'
#
loop_
_entity.id
_entity.type
_entity.pdbx_description
1 polymer ?
#
loop_
_entity_poly.entity_id
_entity_poly.type
_entity_poly.pdbx_seq_one_letter_code
_entity_poly.pdbx_strand_id
1 'polypeptide(L)'
;MAVGKPLVNVVPFGADFFGFSHPTIQNLIQSCPGARKCVCYRWVRFEVCRPGDGQVPHGLPEDDASMNFEALRQHIFEEGLNSQRTS
;
A
#
# COMPACT_ATOMS: atom_id res chain seq x y z
N MET A 1 19.58 -2.16 23.02
CA MET A 1 18.59 -2.64 22.03
C MET A 1 19.09 -2.24 20.65
N ALA A 2 19.26 -3.19 19.74
CA ALA A 2 19.68 -2.85 18.38
C ALA A 2 18.47 -2.32 17.59
N VAL A 3 18.54 -1.08 17.14
CA VAL A 3 17.59 -0.53 16.15
C VAL A 3 18.09 -0.98 14.78
N GLY A 4 17.24 -1.72 14.05
CA GLY A 4 17.50 -2.05 12.65
C GLY A 4 17.57 -0.78 11.80
N LYS A 5 18.54 -0.70 10.90
CA LYS A 5 18.62 0.41 9.94
C LYS A 5 17.55 0.21 8.86
N PRO A 6 16.82 1.25 8.45
CA PRO A 6 15.90 1.16 7.31
C PRO A 6 16.71 0.74 6.08
N LEU A 7 16.29 -0.33 5.39
CA LEU A 7 17.02 -0.87 4.24
C LEU A 7 16.80 -0.04 2.97
N VAL A 8 15.65 0.63 2.86
CA VAL A 8 15.27 1.50 1.73
C VAL A 8 14.31 2.58 2.22
N ASN A 9 14.36 3.78 1.64
CA ASN A 9 13.40 4.85 1.90
C ASN A 9 12.18 4.74 0.97
N VAL A 10 11.40 3.66 1.14
CA VAL A 10 10.18 3.43 0.34
C VAL A 10 8.96 3.82 1.16
N VAL A 11 8.03 4.55 0.54
CA VAL A 11 6.75 4.92 1.18
C VAL A 11 5.94 3.63 1.44
N PRO A 12 5.36 3.44 2.64
CA PRO A 12 4.61 2.23 2.92
C PRO A 12 3.25 2.25 2.21
N PHE A 13 3.01 1.30 1.31
CA PHE A 13 1.75 1.14 0.58
C PHE A 13 1.03 -0.18 0.89
N GLY A 14 1.24 -0.74 2.10
CA GLY A 14 0.65 -2.03 2.47
C GLY A 14 -0.88 -2.08 2.37
N ALA A 15 -1.57 -0.98 2.70
CA ALA A 15 -3.03 -0.91 2.61
C ALA A 15 -3.52 -1.04 1.16
N ASP A 16 -2.82 -0.44 0.21
CA ASP A 16 -3.13 -0.54 -1.21
C ASP A 16 -2.73 -1.91 -1.78
N PHE A 17 -1.55 -2.43 -1.39
CA PHE A 17 -1.05 -3.74 -1.80
C PHE A 17 -2.00 -4.88 -1.39
N PHE A 18 -2.48 -4.89 -0.15
CA PHE A 18 -3.45 -5.89 0.33
C PHE A 18 -4.89 -5.58 -0.06
N GLY A 19 -5.13 -4.46 -0.76
CA GLY A 19 -6.45 -4.05 -1.22
C GLY A 19 -7.34 -3.41 -0.13
N PHE A 20 -6.86 -3.18 1.08
CA PHE A 20 -7.61 -2.48 2.14
C PHE A 20 -7.94 -1.02 1.80
N SER A 21 -7.21 -0.39 0.89
CA SER A 21 -7.57 0.92 0.34
C SER A 21 -8.71 0.85 -0.68
N HIS A 22 -9.05 -0.34 -1.20
CA HIS A 22 -10.09 -0.50 -2.21
C HIS A 22 -11.47 -0.15 -1.62
N PRO A 23 -12.26 0.75 -2.23
CA PRO A 23 -13.53 1.22 -1.66
C PRO A 23 -14.49 0.09 -1.28
N THR A 24 -14.60 -0.93 -2.13
CA THR A 24 -15.40 -2.13 -1.84
C THR A 24 -14.93 -2.89 -0.61
N ILE A 25 -13.61 -3.11 -0.46
CA ILE A 25 -13.06 -3.84 0.69
C ILE A 25 -13.24 -3.03 1.97
N GLN A 26 -13.05 -1.70 1.93
CA GLN A 26 -13.33 -0.81 3.06
C GLN A 26 -14.79 -0.93 3.52
N ASN A 27 -15.72 -0.88 2.58
CA ASN A 27 -17.15 -1.01 2.88
C ASN A 27 -17.50 -2.37 3.49
N LEU A 28 -16.88 -3.45 3.00
CA LEU A 28 -17.06 -4.80 3.55
C LEU A 28 -16.52 -4.87 5.00
N ILE A 29 -15.32 -4.36 5.26
CA ILE A 29 -14.75 -4.30 6.62
C ILE A 29 -15.65 -3.51 7.56
N GLN A 30 -16.18 -2.37 7.12
CA GLN A 30 -17.11 -1.53 7.88
C GLN A 30 -18.45 -2.22 8.19
N SER A 31 -18.83 -3.22 7.38
CA SER A 31 -20.06 -3.99 7.54
C SER A 31 -19.92 -5.17 8.49
N CYS A 32 -18.70 -5.52 8.92
CA CYS A 32 -18.47 -6.64 9.83
C CYS A 32 -19.05 -6.38 11.23
N PRO A 33 -19.56 -7.42 11.92
CA PRO A 33 -19.94 -7.34 13.33
C PRO A 33 -18.77 -6.84 14.19
N GLY A 34 -19.03 -5.83 15.02
CA GLY A 34 -18.01 -5.26 15.90
C GLY A 34 -17.18 -4.12 15.30
N ALA A 35 -17.31 -3.78 14.01
CA ALA A 35 -16.59 -2.63 13.42
C ALA A 35 -16.87 -1.31 14.17
N ARG A 36 -18.09 -1.13 14.71
CA ARG A 36 -18.47 0.02 15.54
C ARG A 36 -17.69 0.13 16.86
N LYS A 37 -17.08 -0.96 17.35
CA LYS A 37 -16.28 -0.96 18.58
C LYS A 37 -14.88 -0.37 18.36
N CYS A 38 -14.44 -0.24 17.11
CA CYS A 38 -13.15 0.35 16.77
C CYS A 38 -13.25 1.88 16.85
N VAL A 39 -13.09 2.44 18.06
CA VAL A 39 -13.29 3.88 18.33
C VAL A 39 -12.36 4.80 17.55
N CYS A 40 -11.17 4.32 17.17
CA CYS A 40 -10.22 5.08 16.35
C CYS A 40 -10.38 4.83 14.84
N TYR A 41 -11.34 4.01 14.42
CA TYR A 41 -11.54 3.72 13.00
C TYR A 41 -12.18 4.91 12.28
N ARG A 42 -11.55 5.36 11.19
CA ARG A 42 -12.09 6.42 10.34
C ARG A 42 -13.12 5.83 9.38
N TRP A 43 -14.38 6.19 9.58
CA TRP A 43 -15.47 5.78 8.69
C TRP A 43 -15.36 6.47 7.35
N VAL A 44 -15.45 5.67 6.29
CA VAL A 44 -15.49 6.12 4.89
C VAL A 44 -16.89 5.87 4.34
N ARG A 45 -17.36 6.74 3.44
CA ARG A 45 -18.61 6.55 2.69
C ARG A 45 -18.31 5.75 1.44
N PHE A 46 -19.06 4.69 1.20
CA PHE A 46 -19.00 3.95 -0.05
C PHE A 46 -19.90 4.61 -1.10
N GLU A 47 -19.34 4.90 -2.27
CA GLU A 47 -20.09 5.38 -3.43
C GLU A 47 -20.02 4.29 -4.51
N VAL A 48 -21.20 3.86 -4.97
CA VAL A 48 -21.30 2.83 -6.02
C VAL A 48 -21.04 3.50 -7.36
N CYS A 49 -20.07 3.00 -8.13
CA CYS A 49 -19.84 3.46 -9.50
C CYS A 49 -21.14 3.34 -10.30
N ARG A 50 -21.52 4.41 -10.99
CA ARG A 50 -22.67 4.36 -11.89
C ARG A 50 -22.30 3.54 -13.13
N PRO A 51 -23.22 2.75 -13.69
CA PRO A 51 -22.96 2.06 -14.96
C PRO A 51 -22.64 3.11 -16.03
N GLY A 52 -21.36 3.22 -16.42
CA GLY A 52 -20.85 4.26 -17.33
C GLY A 52 -19.60 5.00 -16.82
N ASP A 53 -19.36 4.99 -15.51
CA ASP A 53 -18.10 5.43 -14.91
C ASP A 53 -17.06 4.32 -15.06
N GLY A 54 -16.53 4.17 -16.27
CA GLY A 54 -15.45 3.25 -16.60
C GLY A 54 -14.17 3.63 -15.86
N GLN A 55 -14.11 3.35 -14.56
CA GLN A 55 -12.84 3.26 -13.87
C GLN A 55 -12.25 1.90 -14.22
N VAL A 56 -11.45 1.89 -15.30
CA VAL A 56 -10.43 0.86 -15.45
C VAL A 56 -9.65 0.88 -14.14
N PRO A 57 -9.53 -0.23 -13.39
CA PRO A 57 -8.63 -0.26 -12.26
C PRO A 57 -7.29 0.22 -12.78
N HIS A 58 -6.80 1.37 -12.31
CA HIS A 58 -5.45 1.79 -12.62
C HIS A 58 -4.58 0.60 -12.24
N GLY A 59 -4.02 -0.08 -13.25
CA GLY A 59 -3.14 -1.21 -13.03
C GLY A 59 -2.12 -0.78 -11.99
N LEU A 60 -1.91 -1.62 -10.98
CA LEU A 60 -0.89 -1.34 -9.96
C LEU A 60 0.40 -1.00 -10.70
N PRO A 61 1.08 0.11 -10.38
CA PRO A 61 2.35 0.44 -11.01
C PRO A 61 3.33 -0.71 -10.76
N GLU A 62 3.63 -1.49 -11.81
CA GLU A 62 4.45 -2.69 -11.72
C GLU A 62 5.89 -2.36 -11.26
N ASP A 63 6.31 -1.11 -11.40
CA ASP A 63 7.64 -0.61 -11.03
C ASP A 63 7.74 -0.07 -9.59
N ASP A 64 6.64 -0.05 -8.82
CA ASP A 64 6.67 0.51 -7.46
C ASP A 64 7.29 -0.47 -6.45
N ALA A 65 8.47 -0.13 -5.90
CA ALA A 65 9.19 -0.92 -4.89
C ALA A 65 8.41 -1.17 -3.60
N SER A 66 7.33 -0.44 -3.33
CA SER A 66 6.44 -0.68 -2.19
C SER A 66 5.40 -1.78 -2.44
N MET A 67 5.14 -2.10 -3.71
CA MET A 67 4.10 -3.03 -4.15
C MET A 67 4.64 -4.22 -4.94
N ASN A 68 5.82 -4.11 -5.54
CA ASN A 68 6.47 -5.17 -6.30
C ASN A 68 7.79 -5.60 -5.65
N PHE A 69 7.90 -6.90 -5.38
CA PHE A 69 9.10 -7.51 -4.81
C PHE A 69 10.33 -7.39 -5.72
N GLU A 70 10.16 -7.49 -7.04
CA GLU A 70 11.25 -7.35 -8.00
C GLU A 70 11.80 -5.91 -8.01
N ALA A 71 10.91 -4.92 -8.04
CA ALA A 71 11.27 -3.51 -7.90
C ALA A 71 11.97 -3.22 -6.57
N LEU A 72 11.49 -3.82 -5.46
CA LEU A 72 12.14 -3.72 -4.16
C LEU A 72 13.56 -4.30 -4.17
N ARG A 73 13.76 -5.48 -4.77
CA ARG A 73 15.07 -6.12 -4.87
C ARG A 73 16.06 -5.26 -5.65
N GLN A 74 15.60 -4.66 -6.76
CA GLN A 74 16.42 -3.75 -7.53
C GLN A 74 16.80 -2.51 -6.72
N HIS A 75 15.82 -1.91 -6.03
CA HIS A 75 16.05 -0.73 -5.19
C HIS A 75 17.05 -1.00 -4.04
N ILE A 76 16.95 -2.15 -3.38
CA ILE A 76 17.92 -2.56 -2.34
C ILE A 76 19.33 -2.72 -2.92
N PHE A 77 19.43 -3.29 -4.11
CA PHE A 77 20.72 -3.49 -4.79
C PHE A 77 21.35 -2.16 -5.22
N GLU A 78 20.55 -1.25 -5.78
CA GLU A 78 20.99 0.09 -6.19
C GLU A 78 21.43 0.95 -5.00
N GLU A 79 20.67 0.96 -3.90
CA GLU A 79 21.06 1.64 -2.65
C GLU A 79 22.35 1.07 -2.06
N GLY A 80 22.51 -0.26 -2.09
CA GLY A 80 23.74 -0.93 -1.66
C GLY A 80 24.97 -0.56 -2.49
N LEU A 81 24.82 -0.45 -3.81
CA LEU A 81 25.86 0.01 -4.73
C LEU A 81 26.23 1.49 -4.52
N ASN A 82 25.22 2.35 -4.31
CA ASN A 82 25.43 3.78 -4.09
C ASN A 82 26.18 4.04 -2.78
N SER A 83 25.89 3.28 -1.72
CA SER A 83 26.61 3.38 -0.44
C SER A 83 28.10 2.99 -0.53
N GLN A 84 28.50 2.22 -1.56
CA GLN A 84 29.89 1.80 -1.76
C GLN A 84 30.68 2.74 -2.68
N ARG A 85 30.01 3.59 -3.46
CA ARG A 85 30.65 4.57 -4.36
C ARG A 85 31.00 5.89 -3.66
N THR A 86 30.44 6.14 -2.47
CA THR A 86 30.68 7.35 -1.67
C THR A 86 31.59 7.12 -0.47
N SER A 87 32.35 6.01 -0.43
CA SER A 87 33.42 5.75 0.56
C SER A 87 34.79 5.72 -0.09
#